data_AF-A0A6A3GPW0-F1
#
_entry.id   AF-A0A6A3GPW0-F1
#
_cell.length_a   1.000
_cell.length_b   1.000
_cell.length_c   1.000
_cell.angle_alpha   90.00
_cell.angle_beta   90.00
_cell.angle_gamma   90.00
#
_symmetry.space_group_name_H-M   'P 1'
#
loop_
_entity.id
_entity.type
_entity.pdbx_description
1 polymer ?
#
loop_
_entity_poly.entity_id
_entity_poly.type
_entity_poly.pdbx_seq_one_letter_code
_entity_poly.pdbx_strand_id
1 'polypeptide(L)' 'MVYERTHAVVRTSELDEEPGQVEYVFSDKTGTLTCNVILLQISLSRVAISK' A
#
# COMPACT_ATOMS: atom_id res chain seq x y z
N MET A 1 -5.43 -9.20 11.15
CA MET A 1 -5.04 -8.11 10.24
C MET A 1 -5.16 -6.80 11.00
N VAL A 2 -4.08 -6.33 11.63
CA VAL A 2 -4.04 -5.11 12.48
C VAL A 2 -2.81 -4.30 12.10
N TYR A 3 -2.99 -3.00 11.86
CA TYR A 3 -1.90 -2.06 11.56
C TYR A 3 -2.10 -0.79 12.40
N GLU A 4 -1.05 -0.30 13.07
CA GLU A 4 -1.11 0.90 13.94
C GLU A 4 -2.32 0.92 14.91
N ARG A 5 -2.60 -0.21 15.58
CA ARG A 5 -3.77 -0.40 16.48
C ARG A 5 -5.15 -0.30 15.80
N THR A 6 -5.18 -0.28 14.47
CA THR A 6 -6.41 -0.34 13.69
C THR A 6 -6.63 -1.77 13.19
N HIS A 7 -7.76 -2.36 13.55
CA HIS A 7 -8.16 -3.70 13.11
C HIS A 7 -8.86 -3.62 11.76
N ALA A 8 -8.66 -4.62 10.90
CA ALA A 8 -9.50 -4.79 9.72
C ALA A 8 -10.95 -5.04 10.14
N VAL A 9 -11.89 -4.30 9.56
CA VAL A 9 -13.32 -4.39 9.85
C VAL A 9 -14.03 -4.94 8.64
N VAL A 10 -14.69 -6.09 8.81
CA VAL A 10 -15.60 -6.65 7.80
C VAL A 10 -16.88 -5.84 7.81
N ARG A 11 -17.22 -5.23 6.67
CA ARG A 11 -18.44 -4.39 6.55
C ARG A 11 -19.67 -5.17 6.10
N THR A 12 -19.46 -6.30 5.43
CA THR A 12 -20.51 -7.17 4.88
C THR A 12 -20.14 -8.62 5.17
N SER A 13 -20.86 -9.28 6.07
CA SER A 13 -20.59 -10.67 6.48
C SER A 13 -21.16 -11.73 5.54
N GLU A 14 -22.07 -11.34 4.63
CA GLU A 14 -22.67 -12.26 3.65
C GLU A 14 -21.67 -12.73 2.57
N LEU A 15 -20.54 -12.03 2.44
CA LEU A 15 -19.50 -12.30 1.45
C LEU A 15 -18.28 -13.01 2.06
N ASP A 16 -18.39 -13.71 3.18
CA ASP A 16 -17.23 -14.32 3.86
C ASP A 16 -16.59 -15.46 3.04
N GLU A 17 -17.39 -16.18 2.25
CA GLU A 17 -16.94 -17.31 1.41
C GLU A 17 -16.43 -16.86 0.03
N GLU A 18 -16.91 -15.73 -0.48
CA GLU A 18 -16.56 -15.17 -1.79
C GLU A 18 -15.07 -14.78 -1.99
N PRO A 19 -14.34 -14.19 -1.00
CA PRO A 19 -12.92 -13.88 -1.17
C PRO A 19 -12.06 -15.13 -1.36
N GLY A 20 -12.53 -16.32 -0.96
CA GLY A 20 -11.86 -17.60 -1.22
C GLY A 20 -11.84 -18.00 -2.71
N GLN A 21 -12.66 -17.35 -3.54
CA GLN A 21 -12.84 -17.66 -4.96
C GLN A 21 -12.24 -16.59 -5.90
N VAL A 22 -11.61 -15.54 -5.35
CA VAL A 22 -11.08 -14.43 -6.14
C VAL A 22 -9.80 -14.84 -6.89
N GLU A 23 -9.84 -14.83 -8.22
CA GLU A 23 -8.69 -15.14 -9.09
C GLU A 23 -7.86 -13.89 -9.45
N TYR A 24 -8.50 -12.72 -9.56
CA TYR A 24 -7.86 -11.45 -9.95
C TYR A 24 -8.16 -10.34 -8.95
N VAL A 25 -7.13 -9.62 -8.53
CA VAL A 25 -7.24 -8.44 -7.66
C VAL A 25 -6.86 -7.19 -8.44
N PHE A 26 -7.84 -6.32 -8.67
CA PHE A 26 -7.58 -5.01 -9.25
C PHE A 26 -7.12 -4.06 -8.15
N SER A 27 -5.86 -3.61 -8.24
CA SER A 27 -5.29 -2.65 -7.30
C SER A 27 -5.07 -1.32 -7.99
N ASP A 28 -5.44 -0.23 -7.31
CA ASP A 28 -5.05 1.11 -7.75
C ASP A 28 -3.57 1.36 -7.42
N LYS A 29 -2.88 2.16 -8.23
CA LYS A 29 -1.47 2.48 -7.99
C LYS A 29 -1.32 3.50 -6.85
N THR A 30 -2.16 4.53 -6.85
CA THR A 30 -1.99 5.70 -5.99
C THR A 30 -2.70 5.49 -4.66
N GLY A 31 -2.05 5.77 -3.54
CA GLY A 31 -2.64 5.56 -2.20
C GLY A 31 -2.86 4.09 -1.79
N THR A 32 -2.71 3.11 -2.69
CA THR A 32 -2.71 1.67 -2.37
C THR A 32 -1.31 1.08 -2.50
N LEU A 33 -0.72 1.07 -3.71
CA LEU A 33 0.63 0.52 -3.91
C LEU A 33 1.74 1.51 -3.49
N THR A 34 1.48 2.81 -3.62
CA THR A 34 2.44 3.84 -3.21
C THR A 34 1.88 4.68 -2.06
N CYS A 35 2.69 4.88 -1.03
CA CYS A 35 2.48 5.99 -0.10
C CYS A 35 2.70 7.26 -0.91
N ASN A 36 1.71 8.15 -1.03
CA ASN A 36 1.73 9.35 -1.88
C ASN A 36 2.81 10.37 -1.44
N VAL A 37 4.06 9.96 -1.55
CA VAL A 37 5.28 10.62 -1.11
C VAL A 37 6.22 10.59 -2.30
N ILE A 38 6.71 11.78 -2.67
CA ILE A 38 7.65 11.94 -3.78
C ILE A 38 9.03 12.15 -3.17
N LEU A 39 9.97 11.29 -3.54
CA LEU A 39 11.38 11.42 -3.16
C LEU A 39 12.16 12.03 -4.32
N LEU A 40 12.91 13.11 -4.03
CA LEU A 40 13.79 13.74 -5.00
C LEU A 40 15.21 13.20 -4.82
N GLN A 41 15.72 12.49 -5.82
CA GLN A 41 17.10 12.01 -5.84
C GLN A 41 17.90 12.77 -6.91
N ILE A 42 18.91 13.55 -6.50
CA ILE A 42 19.77 14.32 -7.39
C ILE A 42 21.16 13.67 -7.38
N SER A 43 21.72 13.37 -8.56
CA SER A 43 23.11 12.92 -8.68
C SER A 43 24.03 14.11 -8.98
N LEU A 44 24.67 14.65 -7.94
CA LEU A 44 25.76 15.60 -8.10
C LEU A 44 27.07 14.84 -8.18
N SER A 45 27.78 14.97 -9.30
CA SER A 45 29.14 14.48 -9.48
C SER A 45 30.14 15.31 -8.67
N ARG A 46 30.02 15.31 -7.32
CA ARG A 46 31.15 15.45 -6.37
C ARG A 46 30.85 15.62 -4.87
N VAL A 47 29.61 15.65 -4.37
CA VAL A 47 29.42 15.70 -2.91
C VAL A 47 28.31 14.76 -2.51
N ALA A 48 28.70 13.67 -1.84
CA ALA A 48 27.79 12.82 -1.11
C ALA A 48 27.17 13.65 0.02
N ILE A 49 25.93 14.10 -0.16
CA ILE A 49 25.12 14.52 0.99
C ILE A 49 24.59 13.23 1.58
N SER A 50 25.34 12.72 2.56
CA SER A 50 25.02 11.53 3.33
C SER A 50 24.01 11.91 4.42
N LYS A 51 22.84 11.24 4.37
CA LYS A 51 21.75 11.19 5.36
C LYS A 51 20.95 12.46 5.63
#